data_AF-A0A969YRS8-F1
#
_entry.id   AF-A0A969YRS8-F1
#
_cell.length_a   1.000
_cell.length_b   1.000
_cell.length_c   1.000
_cell.angle_alpha   90.00
_cell.angle_beta   90.00
_cell.angle_gamma   90.00
#
_symmetry.space_group_name_H-M   'P 1'
#
loop_
_entity.id
_entity.type
_entity.pdbx_description
1 polymer ?
#
loop_
_entity_poly.entity_id
_entity_poly.type
_entity_poly.pdbx_seq_one_letter_code
_entity_poly.pdbx_strand_id
1 'polypeptide(L)'
;YLYTVEALSDYYRHLRPGGILSITRWLKVPPRDSLKLFATALETLEHRKVESAGSQIAVVRSWRTVTLLLKSGAFTEDEVAKIRAFCAERSFDVDYCPGIKPDEPNRYNILPRPCLYEGAQALLGENRDAFLRRYKFFIAPATDDRPYFFHFFKWETLPEILSLKSQGGLPLMEWAYPILVVTLVQACGLSLFLIVLPLLFLKARGRSPLRRWRIAAYFLAIGFAFLFMEIAFIQKLILFLSHPIYAVSVVLCAFLVFAGLGSRFSSMLHVVGVKAGSHSRQVFPICVAVLAIVVVSTAYLLILPSVFRYFLGLQDAVRIAIAVVLLAPLAFFMGMPFPLGLARLAKWESVSIPWAWGINGCASVVGSIAATLLAIHMGFTTLVLIALVMYGIAAFVFLTPVLETH
;
A
#
# COMPACT_ATOMS: atom_id res chain seq x y z
N TYR A 1 11.14 -5.68 1.55
CA TYR A 1 11.06 -4.64 2.59
C TYR A 1 11.86 -5.14 3.79
N LEU A 2 12.18 -4.29 4.79
CA LEU A 2 13.10 -4.71 5.86
C LEU A 2 12.43 -5.21 7.14
N TYR A 3 11.23 -4.72 7.45
CA TYR A 3 10.54 -4.97 8.72
C TYR A 3 9.13 -5.53 8.50
N THR A 4 9.01 -6.48 7.57
CA THR A 4 7.76 -7.20 7.27
C THR A 4 7.84 -8.64 7.77
N VAL A 5 6.69 -9.29 7.94
CA VAL A 5 6.61 -10.71 8.33
C VAL A 5 7.40 -11.59 7.35
N GLU A 6 7.30 -11.31 6.06
CA GLU A 6 8.03 -12.01 5.00
C GLU A 6 9.54 -11.79 5.12
N ALA A 7 9.98 -10.54 5.34
CA ALA A 7 11.40 -10.22 5.53
C ALA A 7 11.99 -10.90 6.77
N LEU A 8 11.29 -10.86 7.91
CA LEU A 8 11.72 -11.55 9.12
C LEU A 8 11.74 -13.08 8.92
N SER A 9 10.78 -13.63 8.18
CA SER A 9 10.78 -15.06 7.81
C SER A 9 12.00 -15.42 6.99
N ASP A 10 12.39 -14.57 6.03
CA ASP A 10 13.60 -14.78 5.24
C ASP A 10 14.87 -14.65 6.07
N TYR A 11 14.99 -13.65 6.94
CA TYR A 11 16.13 -13.55 7.86
C TYR A 11 16.24 -14.80 8.75
N TYR A 12 15.13 -15.26 9.29
CA TYR A 12 15.08 -16.47 10.12
C TYR A 12 15.53 -17.72 9.35
N ARG A 13 15.16 -17.87 8.07
CA ARG A 13 15.62 -19.00 7.23
C ARG A 13 17.13 -19.03 7.01
N HIS A 14 17.78 -17.88 7.03
CA HIS A 14 19.23 -17.77 6.86
C HIS A 14 20.01 -17.97 8.16
N LEU A 15 19.33 -18.09 9.31
CA LEU A 15 19.98 -18.42 10.57
C LEU A 15 20.45 -19.88 10.55
N ARG A 16 21.67 -20.11 11.04
CA ARG A 16 22.12 -21.45 11.42
C ARG A 16 21.28 -21.95 12.61
N PRO A 17 21.17 -23.27 12.85
CA PRO A 17 20.55 -23.79 14.07
C PRO A 17 21.13 -23.12 15.32
N GLY A 18 20.27 -22.59 16.19
CA GLY A 18 20.68 -21.83 17.38
C GLY A 18 21.16 -20.39 17.11
N GLY A 19 21.21 -19.94 15.85
CA GLY A 19 21.58 -18.59 15.48
C GLY A 19 20.54 -17.56 15.95
N ILE A 20 20.99 -16.31 16.15
CA ILE A 20 20.16 -15.22 16.67
C ILE A 20 20.17 -14.05 15.68
N LEU A 21 18.99 -13.63 15.26
CA LEU A 21 18.77 -12.37 14.59
C LEU A 21 18.63 -11.25 15.63
N SER A 22 19.41 -10.19 15.48
CA SER A 22 19.37 -9.01 16.36
C SER A 22 18.91 -7.78 15.58
N ILE A 23 17.86 -7.13 16.05
CA ILE A 23 17.32 -5.90 15.45
C ILE A 23 17.20 -4.82 16.52
N THR A 24 17.97 -3.75 16.37
CA THR A 24 17.97 -2.61 17.29
C THR A 24 17.19 -1.42 16.70
N ARG A 25 16.33 -0.82 17.52
CA ARG A 25 15.55 0.39 17.21
C ARG A 25 15.75 1.44 18.29
N TRP A 26 15.56 2.70 17.92
CA TRP A 26 15.52 3.79 18.90
C TRP A 26 14.38 3.60 19.90
N LEU A 27 14.66 3.81 21.19
CA LEU A 27 13.65 3.82 22.24
C LEU A 27 12.72 5.00 22.00
N LYS A 28 11.42 4.71 21.88
CA LYS A 28 10.35 5.70 21.87
C LYS A 28 9.43 5.41 23.06
N VAL A 29 9.04 6.46 23.78
CA VAL A 29 8.10 6.37 24.90
C VAL A 29 6.92 7.29 24.59
N PRO A 30 5.68 6.77 24.50
CA PRO A 30 5.32 5.35 24.61
C PRO A 30 5.82 4.50 23.42
N PRO A 31 6.04 3.18 23.62
CA PRO A 31 6.57 2.28 22.59
C PRO A 31 5.75 2.22 21.31
N ARG A 32 6.42 2.15 20.15
CA ARG A 32 5.77 1.97 18.84
C ARG A 32 6.53 1.00 17.98
N ASP A 33 7.68 1.44 17.45
CA ASP A 33 8.56 0.64 16.59
C ASP A 33 8.88 -0.73 17.22
N SER A 34 9.27 -0.75 18.50
CA SER A 34 9.65 -1.96 19.22
C SER A 34 8.48 -2.93 19.44
N LEU A 35 7.29 -2.43 19.80
CA LEU A 35 6.11 -3.29 19.95
C LEU A 35 5.60 -3.81 18.60
N LYS A 36 5.63 -2.99 17.55
CA LYS A 36 5.28 -3.43 16.20
C LYS A 36 6.28 -4.47 15.68
N LEU A 37 7.57 -4.29 15.95
CA LEU A 37 8.60 -5.27 15.63
C LEU A 37 8.37 -6.59 16.38
N PHE A 38 8.04 -6.52 17.67
CA PHE A 38 7.70 -7.68 18.49
C PHE A 38 6.47 -8.42 17.92
N ALA A 39 5.38 -7.71 17.61
CA ALA A 39 4.20 -8.29 16.99
C ALA A 39 4.52 -8.93 15.63
N THR A 40 5.38 -8.28 14.83
CA THR A 40 5.81 -8.80 13.52
C THR A 40 6.66 -10.07 13.66
N ALA A 41 7.56 -10.13 14.65
CA ALA A 41 8.34 -11.32 14.96
C ALA A 41 7.45 -12.48 15.46
N LEU A 42 6.47 -12.17 16.31
CA LEU A 42 5.49 -13.15 16.79
C LEU A 42 4.68 -13.77 15.65
N GLU A 43 4.10 -12.93 14.78
CA GLU A 43 3.37 -13.38 13.58
C GLU A 43 4.27 -14.23 12.65
N THR A 44 5.55 -13.86 12.52
CA THR A 44 6.52 -14.62 11.73
C THR A 44 6.71 -16.04 12.26
N LEU A 45 6.81 -16.20 13.58
CA LEU A 45 6.98 -17.51 14.21
C LEU A 45 5.70 -18.35 14.15
N GLU A 46 4.54 -17.72 14.31
CA GLU A 46 3.23 -18.38 14.21
C GLU A 46 2.95 -18.90 12.80
N HIS A 47 3.24 -18.13 11.75
CA HIS A 47 3.17 -18.57 10.35
C HIS A 47 4.08 -19.78 10.06
N ARG A 48 5.14 -19.95 10.85
CA ARG A 48 6.05 -21.11 10.78
C ARG A 48 5.62 -22.28 11.67
N LYS A 49 4.44 -22.20 12.29
CA LYS A 49 3.87 -23.21 13.19
C LYS A 49 4.77 -23.54 14.38
N VAL A 50 5.44 -22.53 14.93
CA VAL A 50 6.20 -22.68 16.18
C VAL A 50 5.21 -22.65 17.36
N GLU A 51 5.12 -23.75 18.11
CA GLU A 51 4.13 -23.91 19.20
C GLU A 51 4.28 -22.88 20.34
N SER A 52 5.50 -22.47 20.65
CA SER A 52 5.79 -21.46 21.68
C SER A 52 6.63 -20.34 21.10
N ALA A 53 6.01 -19.44 20.33
CA ALA A 53 6.70 -18.33 19.69
C ALA A 53 7.41 -17.40 20.70
N GLY A 54 6.82 -17.18 21.88
CA GLY A 54 7.45 -16.39 22.96
C GLY A 54 8.78 -16.97 23.43
N SER A 55 8.96 -18.30 23.39
CA SER A 55 10.22 -18.96 23.80
C SER A 55 11.43 -18.60 22.93
N GLN A 56 11.21 -18.06 21.73
CA GLN A 56 12.27 -17.72 20.77
C GLN A 56 12.58 -16.22 20.70
N ILE A 57 11.94 -15.39 21.54
CA ILE A 57 12.11 -13.94 21.53
C ILE A 57 12.68 -13.46 22.87
N ALA A 58 13.63 -12.52 22.81
CA ALA A 58 14.04 -11.72 23.94
C ALA A 58 14.12 -10.25 23.54
N VAL A 59 13.86 -9.34 24.49
CA VAL A 59 13.89 -7.89 24.29
C VAL A 59 14.68 -7.27 25.42
N VAL A 60 15.72 -6.54 25.04
CA VAL A 60 16.57 -5.79 25.97
C VAL A 60 16.54 -4.30 25.62
N ARG A 61 16.66 -3.45 26.62
CA ARG A 61 16.58 -2.00 26.46
C ARG A 61 17.71 -1.31 27.18
N SER A 62 18.39 -0.41 26.45
CA SER A 62 19.30 0.57 27.01
C SER A 62 18.57 1.89 27.27
N TRP A 63 19.29 2.88 27.78
CA TRP A 63 18.78 4.25 27.92
C TRP A 63 18.28 4.87 26.60
N ARG A 64 18.71 4.38 25.43
CA ARG A 64 18.39 4.98 24.12
C ARG A 64 17.83 4.03 23.07
N THR A 65 17.97 2.72 23.25
CA THR A 65 17.61 1.73 22.22
C THR A 65 16.91 0.54 22.81
N VAL A 66 16.06 -0.09 22.00
CA VAL A 66 15.46 -1.40 22.27
C VAL A 66 15.98 -2.38 21.23
N THR A 67 16.46 -3.53 21.67
CA THR A 67 16.97 -4.60 20.82
C THR A 67 16.09 -5.82 20.98
N LEU A 68 15.50 -6.27 19.87
CA LEU A 68 14.79 -7.54 19.78
C LEU A 68 15.76 -8.60 19.28
N LEU A 69 15.82 -9.71 20.01
CA LEU A 69 16.56 -10.92 19.67
C LEU A 69 15.54 -11.99 19.28
N LEU A 70 15.73 -12.58 18.10
CA LEU A 70 14.92 -13.67 17.58
C LEU A 70 15.82 -14.87 17.30
N LYS A 71 15.66 -15.95 18.05
CA LYS A 71 16.52 -17.14 17.98
C LYS A 71 15.90 -18.22 17.08
N SER A 72 16.74 -18.93 16.32
CA SER A 72 16.36 -20.19 15.68
C SER A 72 16.31 -21.31 16.72
N GLY A 73 15.12 -21.56 17.26
CA GLY A 73 14.88 -22.45 18.40
C GLY A 73 14.63 -21.67 19.70
N ALA A 74 14.19 -22.37 20.75
CA ALA A 74 13.92 -21.76 22.05
C ALA A 74 15.21 -21.27 22.72
N PHE A 75 15.12 -20.15 23.44
CA PHE A 75 16.18 -19.73 24.36
C PHE A 75 16.24 -20.72 25.54
N THR A 76 17.44 -21.19 25.86
CA THR A 76 17.67 -22.04 27.04
C THR A 76 17.76 -21.19 28.30
N GLU A 77 17.59 -21.80 29.48
CA GLU A 77 17.74 -21.11 30.75
C GLU A 77 19.13 -20.47 30.90
N ASP A 78 20.19 -21.15 30.46
CA ASP A 78 21.56 -20.63 30.45
C ASP A 78 21.72 -19.39 29.56
N GLU A 79 21.06 -19.36 28.40
CA GLU A 79 21.10 -18.21 27.50
C GLU A 79 20.32 -17.04 28.07
N VAL A 80 19.16 -17.29 28.68
CA VAL A 80 18.39 -16.26 29.40
C VAL A 80 19.22 -15.69 30.56
N ALA A 81 19.94 -16.54 31.31
CA ALA A 81 20.85 -16.11 32.36
C ALA A 81 21.99 -15.22 31.81
N LYS A 82 22.57 -15.56 30.65
CA LYS A 82 23.57 -14.71 29.98
C LYS A 82 23.00 -13.36 29.54
N ILE A 83 21.77 -13.32 29.03
CA ILE A 83 21.08 -12.06 28.69
C ILE A 83 20.90 -11.20 29.94
N ARG A 84 20.43 -11.78 31.04
CA ARG A 84 20.28 -11.09 32.33
C ARG A 84 21.61 -10.54 32.85
N ALA A 85 22.68 -11.34 32.83
CA ALA A 85 24.01 -10.91 33.25
C ALA A 85 24.56 -9.76 32.39
N PHE A 86 24.43 -9.89 31.05
CA PHE A 86 24.82 -8.83 30.12
C PHE A 86 24.11 -7.51 30.40
N CYS A 87 22.80 -7.58 30.70
CA CYS A 87 22.00 -6.41 31.04
C CYS A 87 22.42 -5.82 32.39
N ALA A 88 22.65 -6.65 33.41
CA ALA A 88 23.09 -6.21 34.73
C ALA A 88 24.45 -5.50 34.70
N GLU A 89 25.42 -6.01 33.94
CA GLU A 89 26.75 -5.39 33.78
C GLU A 89 26.70 -4.00 33.12
N ARG A 90 25.66 -3.74 32.31
CA ARG A 90 25.54 -2.53 31.47
C ARG A 90 24.43 -1.59 31.91
N SER A 91 23.77 -1.90 33.02
CA SER A 91 22.58 -1.18 33.48
C SER A 91 21.49 -1.09 32.39
N PHE A 92 21.32 -2.18 31.63
CA PHE A 92 20.22 -2.34 30.67
C PHE A 92 19.08 -3.10 31.33
N ASP A 93 17.86 -2.87 30.83
CA ASP A 93 16.67 -3.56 31.29
C ASP A 93 16.35 -4.74 30.36
N VAL A 94 15.93 -5.87 30.96
CA VAL A 94 15.27 -6.94 30.22
C VAL A 94 13.79 -6.63 30.21
N ASP A 95 13.25 -6.22 29.06
CA ASP A 95 11.82 -5.92 28.94
C ASP A 95 11.00 -7.17 28.58
N TYR A 96 11.62 -8.19 27.98
CA TYR A 96 11.02 -9.51 27.77
C TYR A 96 12.08 -10.61 27.60
N CYS A 97 11.86 -11.77 28.18
CA CYS A 97 12.53 -13.03 27.85
C CYS A 97 11.65 -14.20 28.31
N PRO A 98 11.92 -15.44 27.86
CA PRO A 98 11.18 -16.60 28.35
C PRO A 98 11.39 -16.75 29.87
N GLY A 99 10.28 -16.87 30.61
CA GLY A 99 10.31 -16.97 32.08
C GLY A 99 10.63 -15.66 32.81
N ILE A 100 10.46 -14.49 32.16
CA ILE A 100 10.59 -13.19 32.82
C ILE A 100 9.58 -13.02 33.97
N LYS A 101 10.02 -12.50 35.11
CA LYS A 101 9.17 -12.17 36.25
C LYS A 101 8.72 -10.70 36.21
N PRO A 102 7.56 -10.35 36.81
CA PRO A 102 7.03 -8.98 36.78
C PRO A 102 7.91 -7.90 37.44
N ASP A 103 8.84 -8.30 38.31
CA ASP A 103 9.77 -7.42 39.04
C ASP A 103 11.13 -7.22 38.35
N GLU A 104 11.39 -7.93 37.24
CA GLU A 104 12.63 -7.82 36.48
C GLU A 104 12.72 -6.58 35.55
N PRO A 105 11.64 -6.17 34.84
CA PRO A 105 11.70 -5.02 33.94
C PRO A 105 11.87 -3.69 34.67
N ASN A 106 12.36 -2.68 33.95
CA ASN A 106 12.32 -1.28 34.38
C ASN A 106 13.08 -0.97 35.69
N ARG A 107 14.22 -1.64 35.89
CA ARG A 107 15.10 -1.54 37.07
C ARG A 107 16.16 -0.44 36.95
N TYR A 108 16.76 -0.28 35.77
CA TYR A 108 17.89 0.63 35.57
C TYR A 108 17.46 1.91 34.85
N ASN A 109 16.80 1.78 33.70
CA ASN A 109 16.30 2.90 32.91
C ASN A 109 14.81 3.10 33.21
N ILE A 110 14.53 3.69 34.38
CA ILE A 110 13.20 3.75 34.98
C ILE A 110 12.27 4.66 34.15
N LEU A 111 11.21 4.07 33.62
CA LEU A 111 10.05 4.71 33.02
C LEU A 111 8.90 4.74 34.02
N PRO A 112 7.90 5.64 33.86
CA PRO A 112 6.73 5.68 34.74
C PRO A 112 5.93 4.36 34.79
N ARG A 113 5.99 3.57 33.70
CA ARG A 113 5.41 2.23 33.59
C ARG A 113 6.32 1.33 32.73
N PRO A 114 6.38 0.02 33.00
CA PRO A 114 7.13 -0.95 32.19
C PRO A 114 6.38 -1.28 30.87
N CYS A 115 6.09 -0.25 30.06
CA CYS A 115 5.20 -0.33 28.89
C CYS A 115 5.61 -1.39 27.85
N LEU A 116 6.91 -1.70 27.74
CA LEU A 116 7.40 -2.72 26.80
C LEU A 116 7.10 -4.13 27.29
N TYR A 117 7.31 -4.39 28.58
CA TYR A 117 6.92 -5.65 29.22
C TYR A 117 5.41 -5.85 29.14
N GLU A 118 4.62 -4.86 29.55
CA GLU A 118 3.16 -4.91 29.48
C GLU A 118 2.67 -5.18 28.04
N GLY A 119 3.28 -4.50 27.06
CA GLY A 119 2.95 -4.71 25.65
C GLY A 119 3.36 -6.09 25.13
N ALA A 120 4.52 -6.62 25.51
CA ALA A 120 4.96 -7.95 25.12
C ALA A 120 4.03 -9.03 25.70
N GLN A 121 3.66 -8.93 26.99
CA GLN A 121 2.72 -9.83 27.64
C GLN A 121 1.34 -9.77 26.98
N ALA A 122 0.84 -8.57 26.68
CA ALA A 122 -0.45 -8.41 26.01
C ALA A 122 -0.46 -8.96 24.58
N LEU A 123 0.66 -8.89 23.86
CA LEU A 123 0.80 -9.44 22.51
C LEU A 123 0.91 -10.97 22.51
N LEU A 124 1.47 -11.59 23.55
CA LEU A 124 1.56 -13.04 23.70
C LEU A 124 0.30 -13.69 24.27
N GLY A 125 -0.52 -12.91 24.99
CA GLY A 125 -1.75 -13.40 25.62
C GLY A 125 -2.94 -13.48 24.68
N GLU A 126 -4.02 -14.09 25.16
CA GLU A 126 -5.27 -14.30 24.40
C GLU A 126 -5.95 -12.99 23.94
N ASN A 127 -5.66 -11.87 24.62
CA ASN A 127 -6.23 -10.56 24.33
C ASN A 127 -5.43 -9.73 23.31
N ARG A 128 -4.53 -10.35 22.54
CA ARG A 128 -3.67 -9.69 21.52
C ARG A 128 -4.46 -8.75 20.60
N ASP A 129 -5.55 -9.21 20.00
CA ASP A 129 -6.33 -8.41 19.05
C ASP A 129 -7.01 -7.20 19.71
N ALA A 130 -7.50 -7.37 20.94
CA ALA A 130 -8.05 -6.28 21.72
C ALA A 130 -6.97 -5.24 22.06
N PHE A 131 -5.77 -5.70 22.42
CA PHE A 131 -4.62 -4.83 22.67
C PHE A 131 -4.20 -4.06 21.42
N LEU A 132 -4.02 -4.73 20.27
CA LEU A 132 -3.65 -4.09 19.00
C LEU A 132 -4.62 -2.98 18.59
N ARG A 133 -5.93 -3.21 18.78
CA ARG A 133 -6.98 -2.21 18.49
C ARG A 133 -6.95 -1.03 19.47
N ARG A 134 -6.93 -1.30 20.78
CA ARG A 134 -7.02 -0.27 21.83
C ARG A 134 -5.72 0.51 22.03
N TYR A 135 -4.57 -0.05 21.66
CA TYR A 135 -3.29 0.61 21.85
C TYR A 135 -3.23 1.94 21.10
N LYS A 136 -2.56 2.94 21.68
CA LYS A 136 -2.52 4.32 21.14
C LYS A 136 -1.84 4.43 19.77
N PHE A 137 -1.05 3.45 19.37
CA PHE A 137 -0.36 3.46 18.07
C PHE A 137 -0.77 2.25 17.22
N PHE A 138 -0.67 2.40 15.90
CA PHE A 138 -0.86 1.29 14.96
C PHE A 138 0.38 0.37 14.99
N ILE A 139 0.28 -0.69 15.79
CA ILE A 139 1.37 -1.67 16.02
C ILE A 139 1.07 -3.06 15.43
N ALA A 140 0.07 -3.18 14.56
CA ALA A 140 -0.20 -4.43 13.86
C ALA A 140 0.99 -4.82 12.97
N PRO A 141 1.28 -6.13 12.80
CA PRO A 141 2.37 -6.61 11.95
C PRO A 141 2.35 -6.01 10.54
N ALA A 142 3.52 -5.63 10.02
CA ALA A 142 3.65 -5.18 8.64
C ALA A 142 3.89 -6.39 7.71
N THR A 143 3.30 -6.38 6.52
CA THR A 143 3.49 -7.42 5.50
C THR A 143 4.04 -6.82 4.22
N ASP A 144 4.50 -7.63 3.28
CA ASP A 144 4.93 -7.16 1.96
C ASP A 144 3.78 -6.54 1.14
N ASP A 145 2.52 -6.87 1.46
CA ASP A 145 1.33 -6.23 0.87
C ASP A 145 0.97 -4.89 1.55
N ARG A 146 1.36 -4.71 2.82
CA ARG A 146 1.21 -3.47 3.61
C ARG A 146 2.52 -3.11 4.32
N PRO A 147 3.57 -2.71 3.58
CA PRO A 147 4.94 -2.56 4.09
C PRO A 147 5.19 -1.25 4.84
N TYR A 148 4.17 -0.72 5.52
CA TYR A 148 4.20 0.56 6.21
C TYR A 148 4.57 0.39 7.68
N PHE A 149 5.78 -0.10 7.94
CA PHE A 149 6.27 -0.33 9.30
C PHE A 149 6.24 0.96 10.14
N PHE A 150 6.65 2.09 9.56
CA PHE A 150 6.67 3.41 10.22
C PHE A 150 5.34 4.17 10.17
N HIS A 151 4.22 3.47 9.97
CA HIS A 151 2.90 4.04 10.15
C HIS A 151 2.38 3.66 11.54
N PHE A 152 2.40 4.61 12.49
CA PHE A 152 1.89 4.41 13.85
C PHE A 152 0.68 5.30 14.20
N PHE A 153 0.33 6.28 13.37
CA PHE A 153 -0.72 7.25 13.68
C PHE A 153 -2.12 6.61 13.70
N LYS A 154 -2.92 6.98 14.70
CA LYS A 154 -4.34 6.60 14.86
C LYS A 154 -5.18 7.86 15.09
N TRP A 155 -6.31 7.97 14.39
CA TRP A 155 -7.19 9.14 14.49
C TRP A 155 -7.77 9.30 15.90
N GLU A 156 -8.03 8.20 16.59
CA GLU A 156 -8.53 8.15 17.96
C GLU A 156 -7.58 8.83 18.95
N THR A 157 -6.28 8.93 18.62
CA THR A 157 -5.27 9.57 19.46
C THR A 157 -5.04 11.04 19.17
N LEU A 158 -5.64 11.57 18.10
CA LEU A 158 -5.48 12.97 17.74
C LEU A 158 -5.92 13.93 18.86
N PRO A 159 -7.06 13.73 19.57
CA PRO A 159 -7.44 14.60 20.68
C PRO A 159 -6.41 14.61 21.83
N GLU A 160 -5.85 13.44 22.18
CA GLU A 160 -4.80 13.31 23.21
C GLU A 160 -3.51 14.04 22.79
N ILE A 161 -3.11 13.92 21.53
CA ILE A 161 -1.90 14.59 21.01
C ILE A 161 -2.09 16.12 21.02
N LEU A 162 -3.27 16.60 20.64
CA LEU A 162 -3.59 18.03 20.60
C LEU A 162 -3.69 18.63 22.01
N SER A 163 -4.22 17.90 23.00
CA SER A 163 -4.27 18.37 24.38
C SER A 163 -2.88 18.47 25.02
N LEU A 164 -1.94 17.63 24.57
CA LEU A 164 -0.54 17.65 24.99
C LEU A 164 0.36 18.57 24.14
N LYS A 165 -0.21 19.39 23.24
CA LYS A 165 0.55 20.28 22.33
C LYS A 165 1.51 21.20 23.08
N SER A 166 1.08 21.77 24.21
CA SER A 166 1.87 22.67 25.06
C SER A 166 3.00 21.97 25.82
N GLN A 167 2.93 20.64 25.97
CA GLN A 167 3.90 19.82 26.69
C GLN A 167 4.86 19.05 25.75
N GLY A 168 4.89 19.40 24.46
CA GLY A 168 5.73 18.71 23.48
C GLY A 168 5.10 17.43 22.90
N GLY A 169 3.77 17.37 22.80
CA GLY A 169 3.07 16.29 22.09
C GLY A 169 3.25 16.29 20.57
N LEU A 170 3.67 17.42 19.97
CA LEU A 170 3.79 17.56 18.50
C LEU A 170 4.91 16.71 17.87
N PRO A 171 6.13 16.60 18.47
CA PRO A 171 7.15 15.67 18.00
C PRO A 171 6.74 14.19 18.08
N LEU A 172 5.74 13.86 18.91
CA LEU A 172 5.19 12.50 18.96
C LEU A 172 4.34 12.18 17.73
N MET A 173 3.89 13.17 16.95
CA MET A 173 3.05 12.93 15.78
C MET A 173 3.90 12.67 14.54
N GLU A 174 3.65 11.55 13.88
CA GLU A 174 4.28 11.25 12.60
C GLU A 174 3.56 11.98 11.47
N TRP A 175 4.10 13.14 11.10
CA TRP A 175 3.47 14.07 10.16
C TRP A 175 3.23 13.51 8.76
N ALA A 176 3.96 12.48 8.34
CA ALA A 176 3.86 11.93 6.99
C ALA A 176 2.41 11.53 6.63
N TYR A 177 1.70 10.84 7.54
CA TYR A 177 0.34 10.39 7.26
C TYR A 177 -0.71 11.54 7.32
N PRO A 178 -0.77 12.38 8.36
CA PRO A 178 -1.68 13.53 8.38
C PRO A 178 -1.46 14.50 7.22
N ILE A 179 -0.21 14.70 6.79
CA ILE A 179 0.10 15.52 5.60
C ILE A 179 -0.60 14.94 4.38
N LEU A 180 -0.48 13.63 4.11
CA LEU A 180 -1.18 13.00 2.97
C LEU A 180 -2.69 13.24 3.01
N VAL A 181 -3.31 13.18 4.19
CA VAL A 181 -4.75 13.41 4.34
C VAL A 181 -5.13 14.87 4.10
N VAL A 182 -4.37 15.81 4.65
CA VAL A 182 -4.56 17.25 4.39
C VAL A 182 -4.38 17.54 2.90
N THR A 183 -3.35 16.97 2.26
CA THR A 183 -3.12 17.10 0.83
C THR A 183 -4.26 16.49 0.02
N LEU A 184 -4.85 15.37 0.45
CA LEU A 184 -6.04 14.80 -0.20
C LEU A 184 -7.23 15.76 -0.12
N VAL A 185 -7.51 16.31 1.06
CA VAL A 185 -8.61 17.28 1.25
C VAL A 185 -8.39 18.53 0.38
N GLN A 186 -7.16 19.07 0.37
CA GLN A 186 -6.78 20.20 -0.46
C GLN A 186 -6.91 19.87 -1.95
N ALA A 187 -6.43 18.72 -2.39
CA ALA A 187 -6.53 18.27 -3.78
C ALA A 187 -7.98 18.09 -4.24
N CYS A 188 -8.85 17.51 -3.40
CA CYS A 188 -10.28 17.40 -3.67
C CYS A 188 -10.94 18.78 -3.77
N GLY A 189 -10.65 19.69 -2.83
CA GLY A 189 -11.17 21.06 -2.83
C GLY A 189 -10.74 21.86 -4.06
N LEU A 190 -9.45 21.84 -4.37
CA LEU A 190 -8.89 22.52 -5.55
C LEU A 190 -9.37 21.90 -6.85
N SER A 191 -9.48 20.57 -6.96
CA SER A 191 -9.97 19.92 -8.18
C SER A 191 -11.46 20.23 -8.42
N LEU A 192 -12.27 20.29 -7.36
CA LEU A 192 -13.66 20.71 -7.45
C LEU A 192 -13.76 22.19 -7.89
N PHE A 193 -12.97 23.07 -7.28
CA PHE A 193 -13.02 24.51 -7.51
C PHE A 193 -12.41 24.96 -8.85
N LEU A 194 -11.27 24.40 -9.25
CA LEU A 194 -10.52 24.84 -10.44
C LEU A 194 -10.92 24.07 -11.71
N ILE A 195 -11.37 22.82 -11.58
CA ILE A 195 -11.64 21.97 -12.73
C ILE A 195 -13.15 21.80 -12.93
N VAL A 196 -13.86 21.29 -11.93
CA VAL A 196 -15.28 20.95 -12.07
C VAL A 196 -16.18 22.20 -12.11
N LEU A 197 -15.91 23.19 -11.26
CA LEU A 197 -16.77 24.38 -11.12
C LEU A 197 -16.85 25.25 -12.40
N PRO A 198 -15.74 25.61 -13.08
CA PRO A 198 -15.82 26.38 -14.34
C PRO A 198 -16.56 25.60 -15.45
N LEU A 199 -16.37 24.28 -15.48
CA LEU A 199 -17.04 23.40 -16.43
C LEU A 199 -18.56 23.38 -16.22
N LEU A 200 -19.04 23.48 -14.97
CA LEU A 200 -20.48 23.60 -14.64
C LEU A 200 -21.11 24.89 -15.19
N PHE A 201 -20.36 25.99 -15.23
CA PHE A 201 -20.83 27.27 -15.75
C PHE A 201 -20.80 27.38 -17.28
N LEU A 202 -19.99 26.56 -17.95
CA LEU A 202 -20.03 26.39 -19.40
C LEU A 202 -21.35 25.72 -19.79
N LYS A 203 -22.38 26.55 -20.08
CA LYS A 203 -23.76 26.17 -20.38
C LYS A 203 -23.85 25.02 -21.40
N ALA A 204 -23.97 23.83 -20.85
CA ALA A 204 -24.45 22.63 -21.53
C ALA A 204 -25.97 22.74 -21.76
N ARG A 205 -26.42 23.64 -22.64
CA ARG A 205 -27.85 23.77 -22.99
C ARG A 205 -28.37 22.44 -23.55
N GLY A 206 -29.52 21.97 -23.04
CA GLY A 206 -30.32 20.88 -23.64
C GLY A 206 -29.97 19.43 -23.28
N ARG A 207 -29.15 19.16 -22.24
CA ARG A 207 -28.66 17.78 -21.98
C ARG A 207 -29.40 17.06 -20.86
N SER A 208 -29.71 15.78 -21.05
CA SER A 208 -30.22 14.92 -19.98
C SER A 208 -29.17 14.71 -18.88
N PRO A 209 -29.57 14.75 -17.59
CA PRO A 209 -28.64 14.58 -16.45
C PRO A 209 -27.98 13.19 -16.45
N LEU A 210 -28.70 12.16 -16.90
CA LEU A 210 -28.22 10.78 -17.04
C LEU A 210 -26.98 10.66 -17.94
N ARG A 211 -26.94 11.39 -19.07
CA ARG A 211 -25.82 11.33 -20.01
C ARG A 211 -24.55 11.96 -19.43
N ARG A 212 -24.69 13.08 -18.71
CA ARG A 212 -23.56 13.75 -18.03
C ARG A 212 -22.97 12.86 -16.95
N TRP A 213 -23.82 12.21 -16.16
CA TRP A 213 -23.39 11.26 -15.14
C TRP A 213 -22.62 10.08 -15.73
N ARG A 214 -23.07 9.50 -16.85
CA ARG A 214 -22.35 8.39 -17.51
C ARG A 214 -20.97 8.81 -18.00
N ILE A 215 -20.84 9.99 -18.62
CA ILE A 215 -19.53 10.53 -19.03
C ILE A 215 -18.64 10.71 -17.80
N ALA A 216 -19.17 11.33 -16.74
CA ALA A 216 -18.43 11.54 -15.50
C ALA A 216 -17.97 10.22 -14.87
N ALA A 217 -18.88 9.27 -14.69
CA ALA A 217 -18.59 7.96 -14.12
C ALA A 217 -17.53 7.21 -14.92
N TYR A 218 -17.61 7.24 -16.25
CA TYR A 218 -16.63 6.60 -17.13
C TYR A 218 -15.22 7.21 -16.98
N PHE A 219 -15.08 8.52 -17.18
CA PHE A 219 -13.77 9.18 -17.18
C PHE A 219 -13.15 9.28 -15.77
N LEU A 220 -13.99 9.36 -14.74
CA LEU A 220 -13.54 9.30 -13.35
C LEU A 220 -13.07 7.89 -12.99
N ALA A 221 -13.82 6.86 -13.38
CA ALA A 221 -13.47 5.47 -13.10
C ALA A 221 -12.14 5.07 -13.75
N ILE A 222 -11.94 5.37 -15.04
CA ILE A 222 -10.67 5.05 -15.72
C ILE A 222 -9.50 5.85 -15.16
N GLY A 223 -9.70 7.11 -14.79
CA GLY A 223 -8.65 7.96 -14.21
C GLY A 223 -8.15 7.39 -12.88
N PHE A 224 -9.07 7.11 -11.96
CA PHE A 224 -8.72 6.47 -10.69
C PHE A 224 -8.14 5.07 -10.89
N ALA A 225 -8.74 4.24 -11.76
CA ALA A 225 -8.25 2.89 -12.02
C ALA A 225 -6.81 2.89 -12.53
N PHE A 226 -6.48 3.80 -13.45
CA PHE A 226 -5.12 3.94 -13.98
C PHE A 226 -4.13 4.29 -12.88
N LEU A 227 -4.42 5.36 -12.11
CA LEU A 227 -3.53 5.83 -11.04
C LEU A 227 -3.39 4.81 -9.91
N PHE A 228 -4.47 4.12 -9.53
CA PHE A 228 -4.44 3.10 -8.48
C PHE A 228 -3.56 1.92 -8.89
N MET A 229 -3.71 1.46 -10.13
CA MET A 229 -2.88 0.40 -10.69
C MET A 229 -1.42 0.84 -10.78
N GLU A 230 -1.14 2.00 -11.36
CA GLU A 230 0.21 2.55 -11.50
C GLU A 230 0.93 2.66 -10.15
N ILE A 231 0.30 3.29 -9.15
CA ILE A 231 0.86 3.43 -7.80
C ILE A 231 1.05 2.06 -7.13
N ALA A 232 0.11 1.12 -7.28
CA ALA A 232 0.28 -0.22 -6.72
C ALA A 232 1.49 -0.96 -7.32
N PHE A 233 1.72 -0.82 -8.62
CA PHE A 233 2.88 -1.42 -9.30
C PHE A 233 4.19 -0.71 -8.98
N ILE A 234 4.19 0.62 -8.81
CA ILE A 234 5.34 1.35 -8.24
C ILE A 234 5.71 0.71 -6.92
N GLN A 235 4.76 0.64 -5.97
CA GLN A 235 5.04 0.14 -4.64
C GLN A 235 5.53 -1.31 -4.66
N LYS A 236 4.85 -2.23 -5.36
CA LYS A 236 5.29 -3.63 -5.48
C LYS A 236 6.68 -3.77 -6.10
N LEU A 237 7.04 -2.94 -7.08
CA LEU A 237 8.35 -3.01 -7.73
C LEU A 237 9.47 -2.33 -6.92
N ILE A 238 9.18 -1.55 -5.88
CA ILE A 238 10.20 -1.11 -4.90
C ILE A 238 10.86 -2.33 -4.26
N LEU A 239 10.08 -3.37 -3.95
CA LEU A 239 10.61 -4.62 -3.41
C LEU A 239 11.60 -5.28 -4.38
N PHE A 240 11.21 -5.36 -5.65
CA PHE A 240 11.99 -6.07 -6.67
C PHE A 240 13.22 -5.31 -7.14
N LEU A 241 13.11 -3.99 -7.35
CA LEU A 241 14.19 -3.13 -7.82
C LEU A 241 15.05 -2.58 -6.69
N SER A 242 14.72 -2.90 -5.43
CA SER A 242 15.44 -2.49 -4.20
C SER A 242 15.63 -0.99 -3.97
N HIS A 243 15.14 -0.12 -4.88
CA HIS A 243 15.33 1.32 -4.82
C HIS A 243 14.05 2.07 -5.26
N PRO A 244 13.50 2.98 -4.42
CA PRO A 244 12.29 3.73 -4.77
C PRO A 244 12.41 4.56 -6.04
N ILE A 245 13.55 5.23 -6.24
CA ILE A 245 13.77 6.05 -7.44
C ILE A 245 13.71 5.19 -8.72
N TYR A 246 14.35 4.01 -8.72
CA TYR A 246 14.32 3.13 -9.89
C TYR A 246 12.91 2.59 -10.14
N ALA A 247 12.19 2.19 -9.09
CA ALA A 247 10.81 1.72 -9.25
C ALA A 247 9.91 2.79 -9.86
N VAL A 248 9.96 4.02 -9.35
CA VAL A 248 9.18 5.13 -9.91
C VAL A 248 9.56 5.40 -11.36
N SER A 249 10.85 5.56 -11.67
CA SER A 249 11.31 5.88 -13.02
C SER A 249 10.97 4.79 -14.05
N VAL A 250 11.20 3.52 -13.70
CA VAL A 250 10.94 2.38 -14.60
C VAL A 250 9.45 2.20 -14.83
N VAL A 251 8.64 2.26 -13.77
CA VAL A 251 7.19 2.09 -13.89
C VAL A 251 6.58 3.21 -14.71
N LEU A 252 6.89 4.47 -14.39
CA LEU A 252 6.36 5.60 -15.15
C LEU A 252 6.79 5.55 -16.62
N CYS A 253 8.06 5.25 -16.91
CA CYS A 253 8.55 5.15 -18.28
C CYS A 253 7.83 4.03 -19.05
N ALA A 254 7.76 2.82 -18.46
CA ALA A 254 7.08 1.69 -19.08
C ALA A 254 5.58 1.98 -19.28
N PHE A 255 4.89 2.50 -18.26
CA PHE A 255 3.47 2.83 -18.34
C PHE A 255 3.21 3.85 -19.45
N LEU A 256 3.98 4.94 -19.51
CA LEU A 256 3.81 5.97 -20.54
C LEU A 256 4.07 5.43 -21.96
N VAL A 257 5.16 4.66 -22.16
CA VAL A 257 5.51 4.10 -23.47
C VAL A 257 4.45 3.10 -23.94
N PHE A 258 4.13 2.10 -23.11
CA PHE A 258 3.22 1.03 -23.52
C PHE A 258 1.76 1.48 -23.52
N ALA A 259 1.33 2.35 -22.61
CA ALA A 259 -0.01 2.95 -22.70
C ALA A 259 -0.15 3.85 -23.94
N GLY A 260 0.93 4.55 -24.34
CA GLY A 260 0.97 5.28 -25.60
C GLY A 260 0.81 4.36 -26.82
N LEU A 261 1.51 3.22 -26.84
CA LEU A 261 1.37 2.20 -27.89
C LEU A 261 -0.05 1.60 -27.91
N GLY A 262 -0.61 1.30 -26.74
CA GLY A 262 -1.98 0.81 -26.59
C GLY A 262 -3.02 1.80 -27.10
N SER A 263 -2.84 3.09 -26.77
CA SER A 263 -3.68 4.17 -27.26
C SER A 263 -3.66 4.27 -28.79
N ARG A 264 -2.46 4.20 -29.41
CA ARG A 264 -2.32 4.17 -30.88
C ARG A 264 -2.98 2.94 -31.50
N PHE A 265 -2.84 1.77 -30.89
CA PHE A 265 -3.46 0.54 -31.40
C PHE A 265 -4.99 0.61 -31.32
N SER A 266 -5.52 1.20 -30.25
CA SER A 266 -6.97 1.37 -30.05
C SER A 266 -7.63 2.23 -31.14
N SER A 267 -6.93 3.27 -31.63
CA SER A 267 -7.45 4.11 -32.71
C SER A 267 -7.53 3.35 -34.04
N MET A 268 -6.57 2.45 -34.31
CA MET A 268 -6.59 1.56 -35.47
C MET A 268 -7.78 0.60 -35.42
N LEU A 269 -8.03 -0.05 -34.27
CA LEU A 269 -9.16 -0.97 -34.08
C LEU A 269 -10.51 -0.26 -34.26
N HIS A 270 -10.65 0.97 -33.76
CA HIS A 270 -11.86 1.76 -33.95
C HIS A 270 -12.11 2.08 -35.44
N VAL A 271 -11.08 2.45 -36.21
CA VAL A 271 -11.22 2.72 -37.66
C VAL A 271 -11.68 1.47 -38.42
N VAL A 272 -11.13 0.30 -38.10
CA VAL A 272 -11.55 -0.97 -38.73
C VAL A 272 -12.98 -1.36 -38.34
N GLY A 273 -13.35 -1.21 -37.06
CA GLY A 273 -14.70 -1.51 -36.57
C GLY A 273 -15.79 -0.59 -37.15
N VAL A 274 -15.47 0.68 -37.43
CA VAL A 274 -16.40 1.65 -38.01
C VAL A 274 -16.72 1.37 -39.48
N LYS A 275 -15.76 0.88 -40.28
CA LYS A 275 -16.00 0.49 -41.67
C LYS A 275 -16.97 -0.69 -41.83
N ALA A 276 -17.18 -1.46 -40.76
CA ALA A 276 -18.00 -2.68 -40.78
C ALA A 276 -19.44 -2.49 -40.24
N GLY A 277 -19.88 -1.26 -39.96
CA GLY A 277 -21.29 -0.88 -39.77
C GLY A 277 -22.05 -1.40 -38.53
N SER A 278 -21.46 -2.25 -37.68
CA SER A 278 -22.18 -2.87 -36.56
C SER A 278 -21.87 -2.24 -35.18
N HIS A 279 -22.92 -1.86 -34.45
CA HIS A 279 -22.85 -1.29 -33.09
C HIS A 279 -22.16 -2.25 -32.08
N SER A 280 -22.24 -3.57 -32.31
CA SER A 280 -21.56 -4.60 -31.49
C SER A 280 -20.02 -4.55 -31.63
N ARG A 281 -19.50 -4.18 -32.82
CA ARG A 281 -18.06 -4.12 -33.08
C ARG A 281 -17.37 -2.86 -32.53
N GLN A 282 -18.12 -1.81 -32.19
CA GLN A 282 -17.54 -0.60 -31.57
C GLN A 282 -17.25 -0.76 -30.07
N VAL A 283 -17.94 -1.70 -29.39
CA VAL A 283 -17.75 -1.93 -27.95
C VAL A 283 -16.80 -3.08 -27.66
N PHE A 284 -16.57 -3.96 -28.64
CA PHE A 284 -15.63 -5.07 -28.53
C PHE A 284 -14.22 -4.66 -28.04
N PRO A 285 -13.58 -3.57 -28.53
CA PRO A 285 -12.21 -3.23 -28.11
C PRO A 285 -12.08 -2.88 -26.62
N ILE A 286 -13.07 -2.20 -26.02
CA ILE A 286 -13.00 -1.85 -24.60
C ILE A 286 -13.24 -3.06 -23.71
N CYS A 287 -14.14 -3.96 -24.09
CA CYS A 287 -14.39 -5.21 -23.37
C CYS A 287 -13.14 -6.09 -23.39
N VAL A 288 -12.47 -6.20 -24.54
CA VAL A 288 -11.21 -6.94 -24.67
C VAL A 288 -10.12 -6.28 -23.81
N ALA A 289 -9.98 -4.95 -23.85
CA ALA A 289 -9.00 -4.25 -23.02
C ALA A 289 -9.24 -4.48 -21.52
N VAL A 290 -10.48 -4.30 -21.04
CA VAL A 290 -10.82 -4.51 -19.63
C VAL A 290 -10.65 -5.97 -19.22
N LEU A 291 -11.08 -6.93 -20.05
CA LEU A 291 -10.87 -8.34 -19.79
C LEU A 291 -9.37 -8.68 -19.69
N ALA A 292 -8.56 -8.16 -20.62
CA ALA A 292 -7.12 -8.35 -20.60
C ALA A 292 -6.47 -7.72 -19.35
N ILE A 293 -6.90 -6.52 -18.93
CA ILE A 293 -6.44 -5.89 -17.69
C ILE A 293 -6.77 -6.80 -16.49
N VAL A 294 -8.02 -7.27 -16.38
CA VAL A 294 -8.43 -8.16 -15.28
C VAL A 294 -7.60 -9.44 -15.26
N VAL A 295 -7.48 -10.13 -16.40
CA VAL A 295 -6.73 -11.39 -16.51
C VAL A 295 -5.25 -11.19 -16.16
N VAL A 296 -4.60 -10.17 -16.73
CA VAL A 296 -3.17 -9.90 -16.50
C VAL A 296 -2.92 -9.46 -15.05
N SER A 297 -3.72 -8.55 -14.50
CA SER A 297 -3.56 -8.10 -13.11
C SER A 297 -3.81 -9.23 -12.12
N THR A 298 -4.84 -10.05 -12.30
CA THR A 298 -5.09 -11.21 -11.43
C THR A 298 -3.97 -12.23 -11.53
N ALA A 299 -3.47 -12.51 -12.74
CA ALA A 299 -2.30 -13.37 -12.91
C ALA A 299 -1.06 -12.81 -12.17
N TYR A 300 -0.83 -11.50 -12.25
CA TYR A 300 0.29 -10.86 -11.55
C TYR A 300 0.18 -10.87 -10.03
N LEU A 301 -1.03 -10.77 -9.47
CA LEU A 301 -1.21 -10.94 -8.02
C LEU A 301 -0.74 -12.31 -7.52
N LEU A 302 -0.83 -13.35 -8.36
CA LEU A 302 -0.40 -14.72 -8.03
C LEU A 302 1.07 -14.98 -8.38
N ILE A 303 1.53 -14.45 -9.51
CA ILE A 303 2.84 -14.78 -10.10
C ILE A 303 3.97 -13.90 -9.54
N LEU A 304 3.71 -12.62 -9.27
CA LEU A 304 4.76 -11.67 -8.85
C LEU A 304 5.56 -12.11 -7.62
N PRO A 305 4.95 -12.64 -6.53
CA PRO A 305 5.74 -13.11 -5.38
C PRO A 305 6.76 -14.18 -5.75
N SER A 306 6.40 -15.10 -6.64
CA SER A 306 7.29 -16.16 -7.12
C SER A 306 8.41 -15.59 -7.99
N VAL A 307 8.06 -14.72 -8.95
CA VAL A 307 9.02 -14.04 -9.81
C VAL A 307 10.05 -13.27 -8.97
N PHE A 308 9.59 -12.51 -7.98
CA PHE A 308 10.49 -11.78 -7.10
C PHE A 308 11.43 -12.74 -6.37
N ARG A 309 10.92 -13.80 -5.76
CA ARG A 309 11.76 -14.78 -5.05
C ARG A 309 12.89 -15.38 -5.91
N TYR A 310 12.63 -15.67 -7.19
CA TYR A 310 13.65 -16.27 -8.07
C TYR A 310 14.62 -15.25 -8.67
N PHE A 311 14.15 -14.03 -8.97
CA PHE A 311 14.94 -13.05 -9.73
C PHE A 311 15.49 -11.88 -8.90
N LEU A 312 15.17 -11.79 -7.61
CA LEU A 312 15.62 -10.69 -6.74
C LEU A 312 17.15 -10.61 -6.60
N GLY A 313 17.86 -11.74 -6.70
CA GLY A 313 19.32 -11.79 -6.64
C GLY A 313 20.05 -11.40 -7.93
N LEU A 314 19.33 -11.06 -9.00
CA LEU A 314 19.95 -10.67 -10.27
C LEU A 314 20.45 -9.23 -10.26
N GLN A 315 21.38 -8.93 -11.17
CA GLN A 315 21.86 -7.56 -11.41
C GLN A 315 20.74 -6.59 -11.81
N ASP A 316 20.92 -5.32 -11.46
CA ASP A 316 19.90 -4.26 -11.59
C ASP A 316 19.35 -4.14 -13.02
N ALA A 317 20.22 -4.16 -14.03
CA ALA A 317 19.81 -4.04 -15.43
C ALA A 317 18.82 -5.15 -15.85
N VAL A 318 19.03 -6.38 -15.39
CA VAL A 318 18.15 -7.51 -15.71
C VAL A 318 16.83 -7.39 -14.94
N ARG A 319 16.87 -6.97 -13.68
CA ARG A 319 15.65 -6.71 -12.90
C ARG A 319 14.81 -5.59 -13.53
N ILE A 320 15.45 -4.54 -14.05
CA ILE A 320 14.77 -3.47 -14.79
C ILE A 320 14.13 -4.03 -16.08
N ALA A 321 14.87 -4.80 -16.88
CA ALA A 321 14.33 -5.40 -18.10
C ALA A 321 13.12 -6.31 -17.81
N ILE A 322 13.21 -7.16 -16.78
CA ILE A 322 12.11 -8.00 -16.32
C ILE A 322 10.91 -7.14 -15.90
N ALA A 323 11.13 -6.08 -15.12
CA ALA A 323 10.07 -5.17 -14.72
C ALA A 323 9.37 -4.54 -15.94
N VAL A 324 10.12 -4.03 -16.91
CA VAL A 324 9.57 -3.45 -18.15
C VAL A 324 8.71 -4.48 -18.90
N VAL A 325 9.20 -5.72 -19.06
CA VAL A 325 8.46 -6.79 -19.73
C VAL A 325 7.17 -7.15 -19.00
N LEU A 326 7.20 -7.20 -17.66
CA LEU A 326 6.01 -7.45 -16.84
C LEU A 326 5.01 -6.30 -16.93
N LEU A 327 5.46 -5.05 -17.01
CA LEU A 327 4.53 -3.92 -17.08
C LEU A 327 3.93 -3.73 -18.47
N ALA A 328 4.66 -4.11 -19.52
CA ALA A 328 4.28 -3.88 -20.91
C ALA A 328 2.85 -4.31 -21.28
N PRO A 329 2.42 -5.57 -21.08
CA PRO A 329 1.08 -5.99 -21.47
C PRO A 329 -0.01 -5.25 -20.69
N LEU A 330 0.18 -5.08 -19.37
CA LEU A 330 -0.79 -4.38 -18.53
C LEU A 330 -0.95 -2.91 -18.96
N ALA A 331 0.16 -2.18 -19.07
CA ALA A 331 0.17 -0.78 -19.49
C ALA A 331 -0.40 -0.60 -20.90
N PHE A 332 -0.11 -1.51 -21.82
CA PHE A 332 -0.66 -1.51 -23.18
C PHE A 332 -2.18 -1.56 -23.18
N PHE A 333 -2.80 -2.51 -22.46
CA PHE A 333 -4.27 -2.58 -22.39
C PHE A 333 -4.89 -1.42 -21.61
N MET A 334 -4.22 -0.95 -20.55
CA MET A 334 -4.65 0.24 -19.80
C MET A 334 -4.64 1.53 -20.63
N GLY A 335 -3.84 1.61 -21.69
CA GLY A 335 -3.80 2.76 -22.60
C GLY A 335 -4.99 2.86 -23.57
N MET A 336 -5.83 1.83 -23.68
CA MET A 336 -6.92 1.78 -24.67
C MET A 336 -8.24 2.47 -24.24
N PRO A 337 -8.72 2.36 -23.00
CA PRO A 337 -10.06 2.85 -22.62
C PRO A 337 -10.23 4.36 -22.83
N PHE A 338 -9.22 5.18 -22.49
CA PHE A 338 -9.32 6.63 -22.60
C PHE A 338 -9.55 7.14 -24.04
N PRO A 339 -8.71 6.80 -25.04
CA PRO A 339 -8.92 7.21 -26.43
C PRO A 339 -10.19 6.62 -27.05
N LEU A 340 -10.58 5.38 -26.70
CA LEU A 340 -11.85 4.79 -27.16
C LEU A 340 -13.07 5.56 -26.62
N GLY A 341 -13.03 5.97 -25.35
CA GLY A 341 -14.04 6.83 -24.74
C GLY A 341 -14.17 8.17 -25.45
N LEU A 342 -13.03 8.81 -25.72
CA LEU A 342 -12.96 10.08 -26.45
C LEU A 342 -13.45 9.97 -27.90
N ALA A 343 -13.07 8.91 -28.63
CA ALA A 343 -13.50 8.69 -30.00
C ALA A 343 -15.03 8.52 -30.10
N ARG A 344 -15.64 7.83 -29.11
CA ARG A 344 -17.10 7.75 -29.00
C ARG A 344 -17.72 9.10 -28.67
N LEU A 345 -17.15 9.83 -27.71
CA LEU A 345 -17.65 11.14 -27.33
C LEU A 345 -17.58 12.15 -28.48
N ALA A 346 -16.53 12.11 -29.30
CA ALA A 346 -16.35 12.98 -30.45
C ALA A 346 -17.45 12.82 -31.51
N LYS A 347 -18.01 11.61 -31.68
CA LYS A 347 -19.10 11.35 -32.63
C LYS A 347 -20.45 11.89 -32.14
N TRP A 348 -20.75 11.72 -30.85
CA TRP A 348 -22.10 11.89 -30.33
C TRP A 348 -22.27 13.14 -29.46
N GLU A 349 -21.19 13.72 -28.94
CA GLU A 349 -21.22 14.83 -27.99
C GLU A 349 -19.87 15.56 -27.88
N SER A 350 -19.33 16.06 -28.99
CA SER A 350 -18.02 16.76 -29.04
C SER A 350 -17.90 17.92 -28.03
N VAL A 351 -19.01 18.59 -27.71
CA VAL A 351 -19.08 19.69 -26.73
C VAL A 351 -18.74 19.23 -25.29
N SER A 352 -18.76 17.92 -25.01
CA SER A 352 -18.45 17.35 -23.70
C SER A 352 -17.01 16.82 -23.58
N ILE A 353 -16.19 16.98 -24.63
CA ILE A 353 -14.77 16.59 -24.59
C ILE A 353 -13.97 17.33 -23.50
N PRO A 354 -14.09 18.67 -23.33
CA PRO A 354 -13.39 19.37 -22.25
C PRO A 354 -13.80 18.87 -20.86
N TRP A 355 -15.07 18.48 -20.70
CA TRP A 355 -15.60 17.89 -19.48
C TRP A 355 -14.96 16.54 -19.15
N ALA A 356 -14.84 15.66 -20.15
CA ALA A 356 -14.17 14.38 -19.99
C ALA A 356 -12.71 14.53 -19.55
N TRP A 357 -11.97 15.45 -20.17
CA TRP A 357 -10.59 15.77 -19.80
C TRP A 357 -10.48 16.32 -18.38
N GLY A 358 -11.35 17.27 -17.99
CA GLY A 358 -11.35 17.83 -16.65
C GLY A 358 -11.62 16.78 -15.56
N ILE A 359 -12.62 15.93 -15.77
CA ILE A 359 -12.96 14.86 -14.82
C ILE A 359 -11.82 13.86 -14.68
N ASN A 360 -11.20 13.45 -15.79
CA ASN A 360 -10.05 12.55 -15.75
C ASN A 360 -8.83 13.22 -15.07
N GLY A 361 -8.60 14.51 -15.31
CA GLY A 361 -7.54 15.29 -14.65
C GLY A 361 -7.74 15.35 -13.13
N CYS A 362 -8.98 15.62 -12.69
CA CYS A 362 -9.36 15.59 -11.28
C CYS A 362 -9.10 14.21 -10.66
N ALA A 363 -9.55 13.14 -11.32
CA ALA A 363 -9.32 11.77 -10.87
C ALA A 363 -7.82 11.42 -10.80
N SER A 364 -6.99 11.98 -11.68
CA SER A 364 -5.54 11.74 -11.66
C SER A 364 -4.84 12.39 -10.46
N VAL A 365 -5.18 13.65 -10.17
CA VAL A 365 -4.61 14.38 -9.02
C VAL A 365 -5.05 13.74 -7.71
N VAL A 366 -6.36 13.55 -7.52
CA VAL A 366 -6.93 12.95 -6.31
C VAL A 366 -6.48 11.48 -6.19
N GLY A 367 -6.47 10.76 -7.31
CA GLY A 367 -6.12 9.35 -7.39
C GLY A 367 -4.69 9.05 -6.93
N SER A 368 -3.72 9.89 -7.25
CA SER A 368 -2.33 9.70 -6.84
C SER A 368 -2.15 9.65 -5.30
N ILE A 369 -2.85 10.54 -4.59
CA ILE A 369 -2.81 10.65 -3.12
C ILE A 369 -3.70 9.58 -2.49
N ALA A 370 -4.93 9.41 -3.03
CA ALA A 370 -5.89 8.42 -2.56
C ALA A 370 -5.33 7.00 -2.67
N ALA A 371 -4.63 6.66 -3.76
CA ALA A 371 -3.98 5.36 -3.94
C ALA A 371 -2.99 5.07 -2.80
N THR A 372 -2.16 6.05 -2.43
CA THR A 372 -1.19 5.90 -1.35
C THR A 372 -1.89 5.69 0.00
N LEU A 373 -2.94 6.47 0.30
CA LEU A 373 -3.70 6.31 1.54
C LEU A 373 -4.43 4.95 1.60
N LEU A 374 -5.05 4.53 0.50
CA LEU A 374 -5.69 3.22 0.39
C LEU A 374 -4.68 2.09 0.53
N ALA A 375 -3.48 2.21 -0.04
CA ALA A 375 -2.41 1.22 0.12
C ALA A 375 -1.97 1.09 1.58
N ILE A 376 -1.85 2.20 2.32
CA ILE A 376 -1.51 2.19 3.75
C ILE A 376 -2.52 1.37 4.57
N HIS A 377 -3.82 1.55 4.31
CA HIS A 377 -4.88 0.92 5.11
C HIS A 377 -5.31 -0.46 4.63
N MET A 378 -5.33 -0.67 3.31
CA MET A 378 -5.93 -1.84 2.66
C MET A 378 -4.91 -2.75 1.95
N GLY A 379 -3.69 -2.26 1.71
CA GLY A 379 -2.63 -3.00 1.03
C GLY A 379 -2.72 -2.95 -0.49
N PHE A 380 -1.63 -3.34 -1.14
CA PHE A 380 -1.49 -3.24 -2.59
C PHE A 380 -2.45 -4.16 -3.33
N THR A 381 -2.71 -5.35 -2.81
CA THR A 381 -3.62 -6.32 -3.42
C THR A 381 -5.04 -5.76 -3.47
N THR A 382 -5.55 -5.24 -2.36
CA THR A 382 -6.87 -4.61 -2.32
C THR A 382 -6.94 -3.38 -3.22
N LEU A 383 -5.88 -2.56 -3.27
CA LEU A 383 -5.81 -1.41 -4.17
C LEU A 383 -5.94 -1.82 -5.65
N VAL A 384 -5.25 -2.89 -6.06
CA VAL A 384 -5.39 -3.46 -7.41
C VAL A 384 -6.82 -3.95 -7.65
N LEU A 385 -7.44 -4.64 -6.69
CA LEU A 385 -8.82 -5.11 -6.82
C LEU A 385 -9.80 -3.94 -6.99
N ILE A 386 -9.62 -2.85 -6.23
CA ILE A 386 -10.43 -1.62 -6.39
C ILE A 386 -10.24 -1.06 -7.81
N ALA A 387 -9.02 -0.99 -8.33
CA ALA A 387 -8.76 -0.54 -9.69
C ALA A 387 -9.46 -1.42 -10.75
N LEU A 388 -9.46 -2.74 -10.57
CA LEU A 388 -10.16 -3.68 -11.45
C LEU A 388 -11.67 -3.48 -11.44
N VAL A 389 -12.27 -3.26 -10.25
CA VAL A 389 -13.69 -2.92 -10.13
C VAL A 389 -13.99 -1.62 -10.88
N MET A 390 -13.13 -0.60 -10.77
CA MET A 390 -13.31 0.67 -11.49
C MET A 390 -13.21 0.51 -13.01
N TYR A 391 -12.29 -0.32 -13.52
CA TYR A 391 -12.27 -0.67 -14.95
C TYR A 391 -13.55 -1.42 -15.38
N GLY A 392 -14.06 -2.32 -14.54
CA GLY A 392 -15.35 -3.00 -14.78
C GLY A 392 -16.53 -2.02 -14.85
N ILE A 393 -16.60 -1.05 -13.93
CA ILE A 393 -17.59 0.02 -13.95
C ILE A 393 -17.49 0.83 -15.25
N ALA A 394 -16.28 1.19 -15.67
CA ALA A 394 -16.07 1.92 -16.93
C ALA A 394 -16.58 1.12 -18.13
N ALA A 395 -16.27 -0.17 -18.22
CA ALA A 395 -16.77 -1.05 -19.27
C ALA A 395 -18.30 -1.15 -19.27
N PHE A 396 -18.91 -1.34 -18.09
CA PHE A 396 -20.36 -1.42 -17.94
C PHE A 396 -21.06 -0.12 -18.39
N VAL A 397 -20.57 1.03 -17.92
CA VAL A 397 -21.11 2.35 -18.30
C VAL A 397 -20.99 2.56 -19.81
N PHE A 398 -19.88 2.15 -20.42
CA PHE A 398 -19.66 2.26 -21.87
C PHE A 398 -20.59 1.33 -22.69
N LEU A 399 -20.89 0.14 -22.17
CA LEU A 399 -21.77 -0.85 -22.79
C LEU A 399 -23.25 -0.43 -22.78
N THR A 400 -23.70 0.27 -21.73
CA THR A 400 -25.12 0.65 -21.62
C THR A 400 -25.56 1.55 -22.78
N PRO A 401 -26.50 1.11 -23.65
CA PRO A 401 -27.02 1.96 -24.70
C PRO A 401 -27.66 3.21 -24.08
N VAL A 402 -27.47 4.35 -24.74
CA VAL A 402 -28.32 5.51 -24.48
C VAL A 402 -29.64 5.13 -25.12
N LEU A 403 -30.69 4.89 -24.31
CA LEU A 403 -32.03 4.80 -24.86
C LEU A 403 -32.25 6.11 -25.61
N GLU A 404 -32.30 6.02 -26.93
CA GLU A 404 -32.71 7.10 -27.82
C GLU A 404 -34.18 7.39 -27.51
N THR A 405 -34.42 8.22 -26.49
CA THR A 405 -35.70 8.92 -26.40
C THR A 405 -35.63 9.99 -27.48
N HIS A 406 -36.20 9.63 -28.64
CA HIS A 406 -36.51 10.52 -29.76
C HIS A 406 -37.25 11.77 -29.31
#